data_AF-A0A482Z9A7-F1
#
_entry.id   AF-A0A482Z9A7-F1
#
_cell.length_a   1.000
_cell.length_b   1.000
_cell.length_c   1.000
_cell.angle_alpha   90.00
_cell.angle_beta   90.00
_cell.angle_gamma   90.00
#
_symmetry.space_group_name_H-M   'P 1'
#
loop_
_entity.id
_entity.type
_entity.pdbx_description
1 polymer ?
#
loop_
_entity_poly.entity_id
_entity_poly.type
_entity_poly.pdbx_seq_one_letter_code
_entity_poly.pdbx_strand_id
1 'polypeptide(L)' 'MKTSIILAVTVVMLISMSCSEGYCPPKSKIVCFHASHKCFGDNECPGRKICCRENCGNQCYEPYGRKTNGQRV' A
#
# COMPACT_ATOMS: atom_id res chain seq x y z
N MET A 1 -20.18 32.93 -6.37
CA MET A 1 -20.72 31.86 -5.48
C MET A 1 -20.75 30.52 -6.20
N LYS A 2 -21.57 30.35 -7.25
CA LYS A 2 -21.67 29.09 -8.02
C LYS A 2 -20.35 28.66 -8.68
N THR A 3 -19.59 29.61 -9.24
CA THR A 3 -18.26 29.36 -9.84
C THR A 3 -17.23 28.90 -8.81
N SER A 4 -17.16 29.53 -7.64
CA SER A 4 -16.29 29.14 -6.54
C SER A 4 -16.62 27.75 -5.99
N ILE A 5 -17.91 27.39 -5.93
CA ILE A 5 -18.36 26.05 -5.51
C ILE A 5 -17.94 25.00 -6.53
N ILE A 6 -18.12 25.26 -7.84
CA ILE A 6 -17.73 24.34 -8.91
C ILE A 6 -16.20 24.09 -8.90
N LEU A 7 -15.40 25.14 -8.69
CA LEU A 7 -13.94 25.02 -8.52
C LEU A 7 -13.57 24.15 -7.31
N ALA A 8 -14.22 24.35 -6.17
CA ALA A 8 -13.97 23.54 -4.98
C ALA A 8 -14.32 22.06 -5.20
N VAL A 9 -15.47 21.76 -5.82
CA VAL A 9 -15.94 20.39 -6.07
C VAL A 9 -15.05 19.67 -7.09
N THR A 10 -14.64 20.33 -8.16
CA THR A 10 -13.76 19.75 -9.18
C THR A 10 -12.37 19.44 -8.62
N VAL A 11 -11.81 20.34 -7.81
CA VAL A 11 -10.55 20.10 -7.10
C VAL A 11 -10.69 18.88 -6.17
N VAL A 12 -11.76 18.80 -5.36
CA VAL A 12 -12.00 17.65 -4.46
C VAL A 12 -12.11 16.32 -5.22
N MET A 13 -12.78 16.28 -6.37
CA MET A 13 -12.91 15.09 -7.21
C MET A 13 -11.59 14.65 -7.88
N LEU A 14 -10.67 15.57 -8.17
CA LEU A 14 -9.34 15.24 -8.68
C LEU A 14 -8.43 14.65 -7.59
N ILE A 15 -8.66 15.01 -6.33
CA ILE A 15 -7.83 14.56 -5.18
C ILE A 15 -8.25 13.17 -4.68
N SER A 16 -9.47 12.70 -4.99
CA SER A 16 -10.05 11.47 -4.42
C SER A 16 -9.76 10.17 -5.19
N MET A 17 -8.75 10.15 -6.07
CA MET A 17 -8.31 8.93 -6.77
C MET A 17 -7.59 7.98 -5.81
N SER A 18 -8.36 7.26 -4.99
CA SER A 18 -7.84 6.25 -4.07
C SER A 18 -7.36 5.04 -4.87
N CYS A 19 -6.04 4.84 -4.92
CA CYS A 19 -5.42 3.62 -5.44
C CYS A 19 -6.12 2.43 -4.78
N SER A 20 -6.64 1.46 -5.54
CA SER A 20 -7.38 0.33 -4.97
C SER A 20 -6.47 -0.43 -3.99
N GLU A 21 -6.77 -0.28 -2.70
CA GLU A 21 -5.92 -0.62 -1.57
C GLU A 21 -5.89 -2.14 -1.34
N GLY A 22 -4.90 -2.82 -1.91
CA GLY A 22 -4.59 -4.19 -1.50
C GLY A 22 -4.14 -4.26 -0.05
N TYR A 23 -4.55 -5.29 0.68
CA TYR A 23 -4.02 -5.56 2.02
C TYR A 23 -2.76 -6.42 1.94
N CYS A 24 -1.92 -6.38 2.96
CA CYS A 24 -0.81 -7.33 3.08
C CYS A 24 -1.29 -8.71 3.54
N PRO A 25 -0.56 -9.80 3.21
CA PRO A 25 -0.84 -11.13 3.75
C PRO A 25 -0.66 -11.16 5.28
N PRO A 26 -1.21 -12.18 5.97
CA PRO A 26 -0.93 -12.38 7.39
C PRO A 26 0.58 -12.55 7.62
N LYS A 27 1.10 -11.95 8.69
CA LYS A 27 2.52 -12.04 9.01
C LYS A 27 2.98 -13.48 9.21
N SER A 28 4.13 -13.81 8.65
CA SER A 28 4.80 -15.08 8.93
C SER A 28 5.31 -15.15 10.38
N LYS A 29 5.41 -16.37 10.92
CA LYS A 29 6.03 -16.64 12.24
C LYS A 29 7.56 -16.84 12.15
N ILE A 30 8.14 -16.59 10.98
CA ILE A 30 9.56 -16.78 10.73
C ILE A 30 10.34 -15.71 11.47
N VAL A 31 11.42 -16.10 12.12
CA VAL A 31 12.36 -15.20 12.80
C VAL A 31 13.69 -15.31 12.09
N CYS A 32 14.27 -14.16 11.75
CA CYS A 32 15.57 -14.09 11.09
C CYS A 32 16.57 -13.35 11.96
N PHE A 33 17.85 -13.74 11.88
CA PHE A 33 18.94 -13.06 12.56
C PHE A 33 19.28 -11.72 11.89
N HIS A 34 19.10 -11.63 10.57
CA HIS A 34 19.23 -10.41 9.79
C HIS A 34 17.97 -10.15 8.96
N ALA A 35 17.60 -8.88 8.84
CA ALA A 35 16.54 -8.43 7.95
C ALA A 35 17.14 -7.84 6.67
N SER A 36 16.51 -8.12 5.52
CA SER A 36 16.89 -7.53 4.23
C SER A 36 15.64 -6.99 3.54
N HIS A 37 15.51 -5.66 3.49
CA HIS A 37 14.40 -5.00 2.81
C HIS A 37 14.59 -5.06 1.30
N LYS A 38 13.57 -5.54 0.57
CA LYS A 38 13.55 -5.58 -0.90
C LYS A 38 12.77 -4.44 -1.53
N CYS A 39 12.00 -3.71 -0.73
CA CYS A 39 11.23 -2.52 -1.11
C CYS A 39 11.01 -1.62 0.11
N PHE A 40 10.75 -0.34 -0.11
CA PHE A 40 10.36 0.65 0.88
C PHE A 40 9.04 1.35 0.53
N GLY A 41 8.49 1.10 -0.65
CA GLY A 41 7.15 1.50 -1.07
C GLY A 41 6.63 0.62 -2.20
N ASP A 42 5.33 0.71 -2.47
CA ASP A 42 4.70 -0.12 -3.53
C ASP A 42 5.20 0.20 -4.92
N ASN A 43 5.68 1.43 -5.14
CA ASN A 43 6.25 1.88 -6.41
C ASN A 43 7.56 1.17 -6.78
N GLU A 44 8.24 0.55 -5.82
CA GLU A 44 9.43 -0.27 -6.06
C GLU A 44 9.06 -1.72 -6.42
N CYS A 45 7.80 -2.10 -6.22
CA CYS A 45 7.33 -3.43 -6.54
C CYS A 45 6.95 -3.55 -8.02
N PRO A 46 7.31 -4.67 -8.68
CA PRO A 46 6.97 -4.85 -10.09
C PRO A 46 5.45 -5.07 -10.27
N GLY A 47 4.89 -4.42 -11.28
CA GLY A 47 3.48 -4.57 -11.63
C GLY A 47 2.55 -3.89 -10.63
N ARG A 48 1.50 -4.60 -10.20
CA ARG A 48 0.50 -4.11 -9.22
C ARG A 48 0.71 -4.71 -7.83
N LYS A 49 1.94 -5.10 -7.51
CA LYS A 49 2.30 -5.64 -6.21
C LYS A 49 2.46 -4.52 -5.20
N ILE A 50 2.31 -4.85 -3.92
CA ILE A 50 2.43 -3.93 -2.79
C ILE A 50 3.59 -4.35 -1.89
N CYS A 51 4.21 -3.38 -1.24
CA CYS A 51 5.32 -3.59 -0.33
C CYS A 51 4.80 -3.84 1.09
N CYS A 52 5.14 -5.00 1.66
CA CYS A 52 4.68 -5.40 2.99
C CYS A 52 5.86 -5.65 3.93
N ARG A 53 5.66 -5.32 5.22
CA ARG A 53 6.62 -5.55 6.28
C ARG A 53 6.54 -6.98 6.80
N GLU A 54 7.55 -7.79 6.49
CA GLU A 54 7.79 -9.09 7.12
C GLU A 54 8.84 -8.98 8.25
N ASN A 55 8.95 -10.02 9.07
CA ASN A 55 9.91 -10.07 10.18
C ASN A 55 11.37 -10.06 9.68
N CYS A 56 11.59 -10.53 8.46
CA CYS A 56 12.92 -10.69 7.87
C CYS A 56 13.24 -9.61 6.83
N GLY A 57 12.48 -8.52 6.82
CA GLY A 57 12.61 -7.42 5.85
C GLY A 57 11.32 -7.19 5.06
N ASN A 58 11.29 -6.12 4.29
CA ASN A 58 10.12 -5.81 3.47
C ASN A 58 10.13 -6.62 2.17
N GLN A 59 8.97 -7.03 1.70
CA GLN A 59 8.85 -7.84 0.49
C GLN A 59 7.59 -7.48 -0.31
N CYS A 60 7.67 -7.62 -1.63
CA CYS A 60 6.56 -7.36 -2.53
C CYS A 60 5.61 -8.56 -2.59
N TYR A 61 4.32 -8.31 -2.36
CA TYR A 61 3.25 -9.31 -2.44
C TYR A 61 2.18 -8.90 -3.44
N GLU A 62 1.46 -9.90 -3.95
CA GLU A 62 0.17 -9.62 -4.56
C GLU A 62 -0.80 -9.09 -3.50
N PRO A 63 -1.62 -8.10 -3.84
CA PRO A 63 -2.55 -7.49 -2.91
C PRO A 63 -3.57 -8.52 -2.40
N TYR A 64 -3.66 -8.67 -1.07
CA TYR A 64 -4.67 -9.50 -0.44
C TYR A 64 -6.03 -8.82 -0.53
N GLY A 65 -7.06 -9.58 -0.92
CA GLY A 65 -8.42 -9.07 -1.06
C GLY A 65 -9.18 -8.83 0.27
N ARG A 66 -8.55 -9.08 1.43
CA ARG A 66 -9.16 -8.88 2.75
C ARG A 66 -8.15 -8.35 3.76
N LYS A 67 -8.63 -7.59 4.74
CA LYS A 67 -7.81 -7.08 5.85
C LYS A 67 -7.23 -8.23 6.68
N THR A 68 -5.95 -8.12 7.01
CA THR A 68 -5.21 -9.08 7.87
C THR A 68 -4.42 -8.33 8.95
N ASN A 69 -3.55 -9.01 9.69
CA ASN A 69 -2.57 -8.38 10.59
C ASN A 69 -1.27 -7.94 9.87
N GLY A 70 -1.18 -8.15 8.55
CA GLY A 70 -0.08 -7.69 7.73
C GLY A 70 -0.03 -6.17 7.66
N GLN A 71 1.17 -5.62 7.48
CA GLN A 71 1.40 -4.18 7.47
C GLN A 71 2.04 -3.77 6.15
N ARG A 72 1.41 -2.81 5.46
CA ARG A 72 1.97 -2.15 4.27
C ARG A 72 3.04 -1.16 4.71
N VAL A 73 4.10 -1.05 3.92
CA VAL A 73 5.20 -0.10 4.18
C VAL A 73 4.77 1.30 3.78
#